data_AF-A0A1Q9P8X4-F1
#
_entry.id   AF-A0A1Q9P8X4-F1
#
_cell.length_a   1.000
_cell.length_b   1.000
_cell.length_c   1.000
_cell.angle_alpha   90.00
_cell.angle_beta   90.00
_cell.angle_gamma   90.00
#
_symmetry.space_group_name_H-M   'P 1'
#
loop_
_entity.id
_entity.type
_entity.pdbx_description
1 polymer ?
#
loop_
_entity_poly.entity_id
_entity_poly.type
_entity_poly.pdbx_seq_one_letter_code
_entity_poly.pdbx_strand_id
1 'polypeptide(L)'
;MEIIENHCYFKILLMYKGEYSQEAMMTKARFEGELGNVAIAYAIANWYYYNNKIDEAISLLEEIISMENWATFGYIAAEADLKRMNT
;
A
#
# COMPACT_ATOMS: atom_id res chain seq x y z
N MET A 1 19.80 1.15 -13.58
CA MET A 1 19.44 -0.23 -13.18
C MET A 1 18.29 -0.67 -14.05
N GLU A 2 18.40 -1.83 -14.67
CA GLU A 2 17.30 -2.43 -15.43
C GLU A 2 16.51 -3.36 -14.49
N ILE A 3 15.19 -3.22 -14.46
CA ILE A 3 14.31 -4.00 -13.58
C ILE A 3 13.56 -5.00 -14.44
N ILE A 4 13.67 -6.27 -14.08
CA ILE A 4 13.10 -7.39 -14.85
C ILE A 4 11.77 -7.85 -14.23
N GLU A 5 11.63 -7.75 -12.90
CA GLU A 5 10.42 -8.11 -12.15
C GLU A 5 10.21 -7.16 -10.96
N ASN A 6 9.09 -7.28 -10.24
CA ASN A 6 8.86 -6.55 -8.98
C ASN A 6 8.87 -5.02 -9.12
N HIS A 7 8.46 -4.51 -10.28
CA HIS A 7 8.40 -3.07 -10.56
C HIS A 7 7.61 -2.28 -9.51
N CYS A 8 6.58 -2.88 -8.88
CA CYS A 8 5.83 -2.25 -7.79
C CYS A 8 6.73 -1.89 -6.60
N TYR A 9 7.62 -2.78 -6.17
CA TYR A 9 8.53 -2.54 -5.06
C TYR A 9 9.54 -1.44 -5.37
N PHE A 10 10.04 -1.38 -6.60
CA PHE A 10 10.90 -0.26 -7.00
C PHE A 10 10.16 1.08 -6.97
N LYS A 11 8.91 1.12 -7.48
CA LYS A 11 8.06 2.32 -7.40
C LYS A 11 7.82 2.72 -5.93
N ILE A 12 7.58 1.77 -5.03
CA ILE A 12 7.45 2.01 -3.59
C ILE A 12 8.72 2.68 -3.03
N LEU A 13 9.91 2.14 -3.32
CA LEU A 13 11.17 2.74 -2.86
C LEU A 13 11.34 4.19 -3.35
N LEU A 14 10.97 4.47 -4.60
CA LEU A 14 11.01 5.83 -5.15
C LEU A 14 10.00 6.77 -4.46
N MET A 15 8.84 6.27 -4.06
CA MET A 15 7.87 7.03 -3.25
C MET A 15 8.47 7.39 -1.88
N TYR A 16 9.06 6.42 -1.17
CA TYR A 16 9.73 6.68 0.11
C TYR A 16 10.93 7.64 -0.01
N LYS A 17 11.59 7.64 -1.17
CA LYS A 17 12.65 8.60 -1.50
C LYS A 17 12.14 10.03 -1.79
N GLY A 18 10.83 10.19 -2.01
CA GLY A 18 10.19 11.46 -2.37
C GLY A 18 10.17 11.77 -3.86
N GLU A 19 10.53 10.81 -4.72
CA GLU A 19 10.52 10.98 -6.18
C GLU A 19 9.12 10.74 -6.78
N TYR A 20 8.25 10.01 -6.05
CA TYR A 20 6.85 9.83 -6.39
C TYR A 20 5.95 10.26 -5.24
N SER A 21 4.82 10.90 -5.58
CA SER A 21 3.78 11.19 -4.60
C SER A 21 2.87 9.98 -4.39
N GLN A 22 2.31 9.91 -3.18
CA GLN A 22 1.39 8.87 -2.72
C GLN A 22 0.11 8.91 -3.56
N GLU A 23 -0.40 10.11 -3.88
CA GLU A 23 -1.59 10.29 -4.70
C GLU A 23 -1.37 9.77 -6.12
N ALA A 24 -0.25 10.12 -6.75
CA ALA A 24 0.07 9.67 -8.10
C ALA A 24 0.31 8.15 -8.15
N MET A 25 0.95 7.59 -7.11
CA MET A 25 1.10 6.15 -6.95
C MET A 25 -0.27 5.46 -6.77
N MET A 26 -1.16 6.06 -5.98
CA MET A 26 -2.48 5.48 -5.73
C MET A 26 -3.36 5.50 -6.98
N THR A 27 -3.37 6.60 -7.73
CA THR A 27 -4.09 6.68 -9.01
C THR A 27 -3.61 5.62 -9.99
N LYS A 28 -2.28 5.41 -10.09
CA LYS A 28 -1.72 4.36 -10.96
C LYS A 28 -2.08 2.97 -10.48
N ALA A 29 -1.99 2.69 -9.18
CA ALA A 29 -2.31 1.39 -8.63
C ALA A 29 -3.79 1.01 -8.85
N ARG A 30 -4.71 1.98 -8.74
CA ARG A 30 -6.13 1.80 -9.08
C ARG A 30 -6.36 1.49 -10.57
N PHE A 31 -5.48 1.95 -11.45
CA PHE A 31 -5.57 1.71 -12.89
C PHE A 31 -4.90 0.40 -13.34
N GLU A 32 -3.86 -0.06 -12.64
CA GLU A 32 -3.03 -1.23 -13.01
C GLU A 32 -3.59 -2.60 -12.53
N GLY A 33 -4.65 -2.66 -11.71
CA GLY A 33 -5.32 -3.92 -11.29
C GLY A 33 -4.79 -4.58 -10.01
N GLU A 34 -5.45 -5.65 -9.55
CA GLU A 34 -5.48 -6.08 -8.14
C GLU A 34 -4.15 -6.52 -7.46
N LEU A 35 -3.33 -7.39 -8.06
CA LEU A 35 -2.20 -8.02 -7.34
C LEU A 35 -1.00 -7.08 -7.11
N GLY A 36 -0.70 -6.19 -8.05
CA GLY A 36 0.33 -5.15 -7.89
C GLY A 36 -0.15 -3.95 -7.07
N ASN A 37 -1.47 -3.80 -6.96
CA ASN A 37 -2.14 -2.72 -6.25
C ASN A 37 -2.07 -2.91 -4.73
N VAL A 38 -2.28 -4.12 -4.19
CA VAL A 38 -2.29 -4.33 -2.73
C VAL A 38 -0.95 -3.98 -2.07
N ALA A 39 0.19 -4.30 -2.69
CA ALA A 39 1.51 -3.92 -2.16
C ALA A 39 1.71 -2.39 -2.12
N ILE A 40 1.29 -1.69 -3.18
CA ILE A 40 1.37 -0.23 -3.26
C ILE A 40 0.40 0.42 -2.27
N ALA A 41 -0.85 -0.05 -2.21
CA ALA A 41 -1.86 0.43 -1.28
C ALA A 41 -1.38 0.27 0.17
N TYR A 42 -0.85 -0.91 0.53
CA TYR A 42 -0.30 -1.12 1.86
C TYR A 42 0.91 -0.22 2.14
N ALA A 43 1.81 -0.04 1.17
CA ALA A 43 2.94 0.88 1.34
C ALA A 43 2.52 2.34 1.57
N ILE A 44 1.44 2.78 0.91
CA ILE A 44 0.85 4.11 1.12
C ILE A 44 0.14 4.19 2.48
N ALA A 45 -0.56 3.14 2.90
CA ALA A 45 -1.19 3.09 4.22
C ALA A 45 -0.15 3.17 5.34
N ASN A 46 0.95 2.42 5.21
CA ASN A 46 2.09 2.53 6.11
C ASN A 46 2.67 3.95 6.10
N TRP A 47 2.76 4.57 4.91
CA TRP A 47 3.19 5.96 4.78
C TRP A 47 2.31 6.93 5.54
N TYR A 48 0.99 6.83 5.41
CA TYR A 48 0.07 7.65 6.19
C TYR A 48 0.26 7.42 7.69
N TYR A 49 0.38 6.17 8.11
CA TYR A 49 0.52 5.81 9.52
C TYR A 49 1.75 6.45 10.17
N TYR A 50 2.96 6.26 9.62
CA TYR A 50 4.17 6.81 10.23
C TYR A 50 4.28 8.33 10.11
N ASN A 51 3.49 8.95 9.23
CA ASN A 51 3.35 10.42 9.13
C ASN A 51 2.19 10.97 9.99
N ASN A 52 1.66 10.21 10.95
CA ASN A 52 0.56 10.59 11.85
C ASN A 52 -0.77 10.90 11.15
N LYS A 53 -0.97 10.42 9.92
CA LYS A 53 -2.24 10.48 9.17
C LYS A 53 -3.03 9.20 9.41
N ILE A 54 -3.47 9.01 10.65
CA ILE A 54 -3.97 7.72 11.14
C ILE A 54 -5.30 7.35 10.48
N ASP A 55 -6.21 8.31 10.31
CA ASP A 55 -7.52 8.06 9.70
C ASP A 55 -7.38 7.61 8.23
N GLU A 56 -6.48 8.25 7.48
CA GLU A 56 -6.17 7.88 6.10
C GLU A 56 -5.49 6.50 6.01
N ALA A 57 -4.65 6.17 7.00
CA ALA A 57 -4.05 4.85 7.09
C ALA A 57 -5.12 3.78 7.32
N ILE A 58 -5.97 3.94 8.34
CA ILE A 58 -7.04 2.99 8.68
C ILE A 58 -7.97 2.80 7.49
N SER A 59 -8.45 3.88 6.88
CA SER A 59 -9.37 3.81 5.74
C SER A 59 -8.79 3.00 4.58
N LEU A 60 -7.49 3.15 4.29
CA LEU A 60 -6.84 2.42 3.21
C LEU A 60 -6.57 0.95 3.59
N LEU A 61 -6.25 0.65 4.85
CA LEU A 61 -6.12 -0.73 5.32
C LEU A 61 -7.47 -1.47 5.26
N GLU A 62 -8.57 -0.82 5.64
CA GLU A 62 -9.93 -1.35 5.52
C GLU A 62 -10.30 -1.62 4.06
N GLU A 63 -9.93 -0.70 3.15
CA GLU A 63 -10.10 -0.90 1.71
C GLU A 63 -9.32 -2.14 1.22
N ILE A 64 -8.08 -2.32 1.66
CA ILE A 64 -7.25 -3.48 1.29
C ILE A 64 -7.89 -4.80 1.73
N ILE A 65 -8.39 -4.90 2.97
CA ILE A 65 -9.01 -6.15 3.46
C ILE A 65 -10.39 -6.41 2.84
N SER A 66 -11.03 -5.39 2.26
CA SER A 66 -12.27 -5.55 1.50
C SER A 66 -12.05 -6.18 0.13
N MET A 67 -10.82 -6.12 -0.40
CA MET A 67 -10.43 -6.83 -1.60
C MET A 67 -10.15 -8.29 -1.22
N GLU A 68 -10.85 -9.25 -1.81
CA GLU A 68 -10.75 -10.70 -1.47
C GLU A 68 -9.38 -11.35 -1.85
N ASN A 69 -8.30 -10.56 -1.86
CA ASN A 69 -6.93 -10.89 -2.21
C ASN A 69 -6.11 -11.41 -1.01
N TRP A 70 -6.70 -12.36 -0.28
CA TRP A 70 -6.17 -12.90 0.98
C TRP A 70 -4.75 -13.48 0.90
N ALA A 71 -4.35 -13.96 -0.28
CA ALA A 71 -3.04 -14.59 -0.49
C ALA A 71 -1.87 -13.58 -0.67
N THR A 72 -2.14 -12.28 -0.70
CA THR A 72 -1.10 -11.26 -0.88
C THR A 72 -0.49 -10.81 0.45
N PHE A 73 0.81 -10.53 0.46
CA PHE A 73 1.48 -10.04 1.67
C PHE A 73 0.89 -8.73 2.20
N GLY A 74 0.47 -7.82 1.31
CA GLY A 74 -0.12 -6.55 1.74
C GLY A 74 -1.50 -6.73 2.40
N TYR A 75 -2.28 -7.72 1.99
CA TYR A 75 -3.54 -8.06 2.66
C TYR A 75 -3.29 -8.59 4.09
N ILE A 76 -2.39 -9.57 4.23
CA ILE A 76 -2.05 -10.17 5.54
C ILE A 76 -1.49 -9.10 6.49
N ALA A 77 -0.64 -8.20 5.98
CA ALA A 77 -0.09 -7.11 6.76
C ALA A 77 -1.19 -6.10 7.18
N ALA A 78 -2.14 -5.80 6.29
CA ALA A 78 -3.26 -4.92 6.61
C ALA A 78 -4.17 -5.48 7.71
N GLU A 79 -4.52 -6.77 7.65
CA GLU A 79 -5.27 -7.43 8.72
C GLU A 79 -4.55 -7.36 10.07
N ALA A 80 -3.24 -7.64 10.07
CA ALA A 80 -2.43 -7.62 11.29
C ALA A 80 -2.34 -6.21 11.89
N ASP A 81 -2.20 -5.18 11.05
CA ASP A 81 -2.10 -3.80 11.51
C ASP A 81 -3.43 -3.25 12.02
N LEU A 82 -4.54 -3.48 11.30
CA LEU A 82 -5.88 -3.12 11.78
C LEU A 82 -6.18 -3.79 13.12
N LYS A 83 -5.75 -5.04 13.32
CA LYS A 83 -5.94 -5.74 14.59
C LYS A 83 -5.19 -5.05 15.75
N ARG A 84 -3.99 -4.49 15.50
CA ARG A 84 -3.18 -3.77 16.50
C ARG A 84 -3.71 -2.35 16.77
N MET A 85 -4.30 -1.70 15.77
CA MET A 85 -4.84 -0.35 15.91
C MET A 85 -6.17 -0.32 16.70
N ASN A 86 -6.91 -1.42 16.71
CA ASN A 86 -8.18 -1.58 17.43
C ASN A 86 -8.02 -2.08 18.89
N THR A 87 -6.81 -2.00 19.46
CA THR A 87 -6.48 -2.43 20.84
C THR A 87 -6.00 -1.26 21.69
#